data_AF-A0A921QX30-F1
#
_entry.id   AF-A0A921QX30-F1
#
_cell.length_a   1.000
_cell.length_b   1.000
_cell.length_c   1.000
_cell.angle_alpha   90.00
_cell.angle_beta   90.00
_cell.angle_gamma   90.00
#
_symmetry.space_group_name_H-M   'P 1'
#
loop_
_entity.id
_entity.type
_entity.pdbx_description
1 polymer ?
#
loop_
_entity_poly.entity_id
_entity_poly.type
_entity_poly.pdbx_seq_one_letter_code
_entity_poly.pdbx_strand_id
1 'polypeptide(L)'
;MEVAGGKKKMLATLVGCNYAGTENELHGCINDAHAMRAVLLDRFGFAPGDVTVLTDDHDSGGAGMLPTGANVKRTLAEMVARAAPGDVLFFHFSGHGTLVPPITGHGDRDDEAIVPCDHNLIYGTRNGMAPTRLVADK
;
A
#
# COMPACT_ATOMS: atom_id res chain seq x y z
N MET A 1 -9.47 14.41 -35.45
CA MET A 1 -8.50 15.05 -34.54
C MET A 1 -7.71 13.92 -33.91
N GLU A 2 -6.52 13.61 -34.42
CA GLU A 2 -5.65 12.59 -33.81
C GLU A 2 -5.24 13.09 -32.43
N VAL A 3 -5.63 12.36 -31.39
CA VAL A 3 -4.99 12.49 -30.08
C VAL A 3 -3.62 11.85 -30.24
N ALA A 4 -2.57 12.67 -30.25
CA ALA A 4 -1.20 12.19 -30.20
C ALA A 4 -1.08 11.21 -29.01
N GLY A 5 -0.84 9.92 -29.32
CA GLY A 5 -0.83 8.85 -28.34
C GLY A 5 0.35 9.04 -27.38
N GLY A 6 0.10 9.68 -26.23
CA GLY A 6 1.05 9.74 -25.14
C GLY A 6 1.50 8.33 -24.75
N LYS A 7 2.78 8.17 -24.44
CA LYS A 7 3.34 6.88 -23.99
C LYS A 7 2.58 6.46 -22.72
N LYS A 8 1.96 5.27 -22.74
CA LYS A 8 1.24 4.71 -21.59
C LYS A 8 2.16 4.67 -20.37
N LYS A 9 1.71 5.19 -19.24
CA LYS A 9 2.44 5.13 -17.97
C LYS A 9 2.14 3.83 -17.26
N MET A 10 3.15 3.33 -16.55
CA MET A 10 3.05 2.17 -15.68
C MET A 10 3.51 2.62 -14.30
N LEU A 11 2.56 2.80 -13.38
CA LEU A 11 2.82 3.33 -12.04
C LEU A 11 2.63 2.22 -11.01
N ALA A 12 3.51 2.16 -10.00
CA ALA A 12 3.40 1.18 -8.94
C ALA A 12 3.63 1.76 -7.54
N THR A 13 2.90 1.22 -6.57
CA THR A 13 3.16 1.39 -5.13
C THR A 13 3.40 0.00 -4.53
N LEU A 14 4.57 -0.19 -3.90
CA LEU A 14 4.98 -1.45 -3.29
C LEU A 14 5.21 -1.24 -1.79
N VAL A 15 4.66 -2.10 -0.95
CA VAL A 15 4.70 -1.97 0.51
C VAL A 15 5.18 -3.28 1.11
N GLY A 16 6.21 -3.21 1.95
CA GLY A 16 6.70 -4.33 2.76
C GLY A 16 6.78 -3.94 4.24
N CYS A 17 6.05 -4.63 5.11
CA CYS A 17 6.06 -4.40 6.55
C CYS A 17 6.62 -5.62 7.28
N ASN A 18 7.74 -5.47 7.97
CA ASN A 18 8.34 -6.50 8.82
C ASN A 18 8.00 -6.31 10.31
N TYR A 19 7.50 -5.15 10.74
CA TYR A 19 7.12 -4.88 12.14
C TYR A 19 8.27 -5.16 13.12
N ALA A 20 9.48 -4.75 12.74
CA ALA A 20 10.71 -5.12 13.44
C ALA A 20 10.69 -4.72 14.92
N GLY A 21 11.11 -5.63 15.80
CA GLY A 21 11.13 -5.38 17.25
C GLY A 21 9.76 -5.36 17.93
N THR A 22 8.69 -5.79 17.25
CA THR A 22 7.35 -6.01 17.84
C THR A 22 7.07 -7.51 18.04
N GLU A 23 6.01 -7.85 18.78
CA GLU A 23 5.55 -9.25 18.91
C GLU A 23 5.01 -9.86 17.60
N ASN A 24 4.74 -9.01 16.60
CA ASN A 24 4.15 -9.39 15.31
C ASN A 24 5.20 -9.39 14.18
N GLU A 25 6.48 -9.51 14.52
CA GLU A 25 7.60 -9.39 13.57
C GLU A 25 7.57 -10.45 12.45
N LEU A 26 7.81 -10.00 11.23
CA LEU A 26 7.99 -10.78 10.00
C LEU A 26 9.37 -10.49 9.41
N HIS A 27 9.88 -11.40 8.59
CA HIS A 27 11.26 -11.31 8.08
C HIS A 27 11.37 -11.29 6.55
N GLY A 28 10.25 -11.48 5.83
CA GLY A 28 10.25 -11.64 4.37
C GLY A 28 9.65 -10.46 3.60
N CYS A 29 8.82 -9.63 4.23
CA CYS A 29 7.93 -8.71 3.52
C CYS A 29 8.68 -7.58 2.82
N ILE A 30 9.75 -7.07 3.44
CA ILE A 30 10.64 -6.09 2.81
C ILE A 30 11.33 -6.69 1.57
N ASN A 31 11.81 -7.93 1.68
CA ASN A 31 12.43 -8.64 0.55
C ASN A 31 11.42 -8.86 -0.60
N ASP A 32 10.17 -9.21 -0.30
CA ASP A 32 9.11 -9.36 -1.30
C ASP A 32 8.87 -8.06 -2.08
N ALA A 33 8.80 -6.93 -1.37
CA ALA A 33 8.62 -5.62 -1.99
C ALA A 33 9.79 -5.26 -2.93
N HIS A 34 11.03 -5.53 -2.52
CA HIS A 34 12.21 -5.31 -3.36
C HIS A 34 12.29 -6.27 -4.55
N ALA A 35 11.95 -7.55 -4.35
CA ALA A 35 11.90 -8.55 -5.41
C ALA A 35 10.83 -8.17 -6.46
N MET A 36 9.66 -7.72 -6.02
CA MET A 36 8.61 -7.23 -6.91
C MET A 36 9.06 -5.98 -7.67
N ARG A 37 9.75 -5.04 -7.00
CA ARG A 37 10.34 -3.88 -7.67
C ARG A 37 11.26 -4.29 -8.81
N ALA A 38 12.18 -5.24 -8.56
CA ALA A 38 13.10 -5.73 -9.59
C ALA A 38 12.34 -6.37 -10.76
N VAL A 39 11.35 -7.20 -10.49
CA VAL A 39 10.50 -7.80 -11.53
C VAL A 39 9.81 -6.73 -12.39
N LEU A 40 9.22 -5.70 -11.78
CA LEU A 40 8.53 -4.62 -12.51
C LEU A 40 9.48 -3.82 -13.42
N LEU A 41 10.69 -3.54 -12.95
CA LEU A 41 11.72 -2.81 -13.70
C LEU A 41 12.28 -3.67 -14.85
N ASP A 42 12.75 -4.88 -14.51
CA ASP A 42 13.56 -5.69 -15.40
C ASP A 42 12.73 -6.44 -16.43
N ARG A 43 11.49 -6.82 -16.09
CA ARG A 43 10.64 -7.66 -16.95
C ARG A 43 9.44 -6.92 -17.54
N PHE A 44 8.85 -6.00 -16.79
CA PHE A 44 7.63 -5.30 -17.22
C PHE A 44 7.90 -3.88 -17.73
N GLY A 45 9.13 -3.36 -17.59
CA GLY A 45 9.53 -2.08 -18.16
C GLY A 45 8.98 -0.86 -17.43
N PHE A 46 8.61 -1.00 -16.15
CA PHE A 46 8.28 0.15 -15.31
C PHE A 46 9.50 1.07 -15.20
N ALA A 47 9.30 2.38 -15.30
CA ALA A 47 10.38 3.32 -15.07
C ALA A 47 10.72 3.38 -13.56
N PRO A 48 11.99 3.48 -13.16
CA PRO A 48 12.37 3.58 -11.74
C PRO A 48 11.66 4.70 -10.97
N GLY A 49 11.42 5.84 -11.62
CA GLY A 49 10.70 6.99 -11.03
C GLY A 49 9.18 6.83 -10.94
N ASP A 50 8.63 5.77 -11.53
CA ASP A 50 7.20 5.46 -11.49
C ASP A 50 6.87 4.35 -10.49
N VAL A 51 7.87 3.82 -9.78
CA VAL A 51 7.70 2.79 -8.74
C VAL A 51 8.07 3.37 -7.38
N THR A 52 7.06 3.56 -6.52
CA THR A 52 7.24 3.98 -5.13
C THR A 52 7.32 2.74 -4.22
N VAL A 53 8.30 2.69 -3.33
CA VAL A 53 8.46 1.60 -2.35
C VAL A 53 8.42 2.15 -0.93
N LEU A 54 7.65 1.49 -0.06
CA LEU A 54 7.54 1.80 1.36
C LEU A 54 7.94 0.58 2.18
N THR A 55 8.92 0.74 3.08
CA THR A 55 9.44 -0.33 3.95
C THR A 55 9.76 0.22 5.33
N ASP A 56 9.55 -0.59 6.36
CA ASP A 56 9.94 -0.30 7.75
C ASP A 56 11.36 -0.81 8.05
N ASP A 57 12.24 -0.72 7.04
CA ASP A 57 13.65 -1.05 7.18
C ASP A 57 14.37 0.07 7.96
N HIS A 58 14.60 -0.16 9.25
CA HIS A 58 15.33 0.75 10.11
C HIS A 58 16.84 0.75 9.85
N ASP A 59 17.39 -0.27 9.19
CA ASP A 59 18.83 -0.41 8.91
C ASP A 59 19.27 0.41 7.71
N SER A 60 18.33 0.83 6.86
CA SER A 60 18.56 1.66 5.66
C SER A 60 18.94 3.13 5.96
N GLY A 61 19.26 3.47 7.20
CA GLY A 61 19.72 4.82 7.59
C GLY A 61 18.64 5.90 7.51
N GLY A 62 17.36 5.51 7.48
CA GLY A 62 16.22 6.44 7.50
C GLY A 62 15.88 7.10 6.16
N ALA A 63 16.50 6.70 5.06
CA ALA A 63 16.25 7.29 3.74
C ALA A 63 14.96 6.78 3.07
N GLY A 64 14.39 5.68 3.55
CA GLY A 64 13.16 5.07 3.03
C GLY A 64 11.87 5.71 3.56
N MET A 65 10.76 5.56 2.83
CA MET A 65 9.44 5.98 3.30
C MET A 65 8.81 4.87 4.14
N LEU A 66 8.50 5.16 5.41
CA LEU A 66 7.85 4.19 6.29
C LEU A 66 6.44 3.83 5.79
N PRO A 67 6.02 2.56 5.88
CA PRO A 67 4.70 2.08 5.46
C PRO A 67 3.67 2.32 6.57
N THR A 68 3.53 3.58 6.99
CA THR A 68 2.45 4.01 7.90
C THR A 68 1.12 4.06 7.14
N GLY A 69 0.00 3.95 7.87
CA GLY A 69 -1.32 4.03 7.24
C GLY A 69 -1.53 5.33 6.45
N ALA A 70 -0.97 6.44 6.94
CA ALA A 70 -1.01 7.73 6.26
C ALA A 70 -0.16 7.74 4.98
N ASN A 71 1.06 7.18 5.02
CA ASN A 71 1.96 7.17 3.87
C ASN A 71 1.41 6.26 2.76
N VAL A 72 0.94 5.06 3.09
CA VAL A 72 0.33 4.13 2.11
C VAL A 72 -0.88 4.76 1.43
N LYS A 73 -1.79 5.38 2.19
CA LYS A 73 -2.96 6.08 1.61
C LYS A 73 -2.54 7.24 0.70
N ARG A 74 -1.55 8.03 1.11
CA ARG A 74 -1.03 9.15 0.32
C ARG A 74 -0.44 8.67 -1.00
N THR A 75 0.44 7.68 -0.99
CA THR A 75 1.10 7.19 -2.22
C THR A 75 0.11 6.55 -3.19
N LEU A 76 -0.90 5.84 -2.67
CA LEU A 76 -2.00 5.33 -3.49
C LEU A 76 -2.82 6.45 -4.13
N ALA A 77 -3.17 7.50 -3.35
CA ALA A 77 -3.90 8.65 -3.87
C ALA A 77 -3.10 9.41 -4.94
N GLU A 78 -1.79 9.60 -4.72
CA GLU A 78 -0.88 10.21 -5.70
C GLU A 78 -0.77 9.37 -6.98
N MET A 79 -0.66 8.04 -6.85
CA MET A 79 -0.61 7.11 -7.99
C MET A 79 -1.89 7.22 -8.84
N VAL A 80 -3.06 7.24 -8.21
CA VAL A 80 -4.35 7.42 -8.89
C VAL A 80 -4.47 8.80 -9.52
N ALA A 81 -4.06 9.86 -8.82
CA ALA A 81 -4.13 11.24 -9.33
C ALA A 81 -3.23 11.47 -10.56
N ARG A 82 -2.12 10.74 -10.66
CA ARG A 82 -1.20 10.78 -11.82
C ARG A 82 -1.68 9.96 -13.01
N ALA A 83 -2.69 9.11 -12.84
CA ALA A 83 -3.15 8.17 -13.85
C ALA A 83 -4.02 8.85 -14.91
N ALA A 84 -3.90 8.39 -16.16
CA ALA A 84 -4.77 8.74 -17.28
C ALA A 84 -5.42 7.48 -17.87
N PRO A 85 -6.52 7.61 -18.65
CA PRO A 85 -7.12 6.46 -19.33
C PRO A 85 -6.09 5.70 -20.18
N GLY A 86 -5.99 4.39 -19.96
CA GLY A 86 -5.06 3.51 -20.66
C GLY A 86 -3.70 3.30 -19.97
N ASP A 87 -3.43 3.99 -18.85
CA ASP A 87 -2.30 3.70 -17.97
C ASP A 87 -2.51 2.39 -17.19
N VAL A 88 -1.40 1.82 -16.69
CA VAL A 88 -1.41 0.64 -15.81
C VAL A 88 -1.01 1.07 -14.40
N LEU A 89 -1.84 0.72 -13.42
CA LEU A 89 -1.55 0.91 -12.00
C LEU A 89 -1.34 -0.45 -11.33
N PHE A 90 -0.29 -0.56 -10.53
CA PHE A 90 0.04 -1.78 -9.81
C PHE A 90 0.22 -1.50 -8.31
N PHE A 91 -0.41 -2.30 -7.47
CA PHE A 91 -0.26 -2.23 -6.02
C PHE A 91 0.14 -3.60 -5.49
N HIS A 92 1.20 -3.62 -4.68
CA HIS A 92 1.66 -4.81 -3.97
C HIS A 92 1.85 -4.50 -2.50
N PHE A 93 1.30 -5.35 -1.65
CA PHE A 93 1.45 -5.31 -0.21
C PHE A 93 1.93 -6.69 0.27
N SER A 94 3.01 -6.70 1.04
CA SER A 94 3.45 -7.87 1.81
C SER A 94 3.53 -7.44 3.28
N GLY A 95 2.83 -8.16 4.16
CA GLY A 95 2.66 -7.83 5.57
C GLY A 95 1.45 -8.55 6.18
N HIS A 96 1.05 -8.15 7.38
CA HIS A 96 -0.12 -8.71 8.06
C HIS A 96 -1.44 -8.23 7.46
N GLY A 97 -2.41 -9.14 7.46
CA GLY A 97 -3.83 -8.85 7.29
C GLY A 97 -4.59 -9.22 8.56
N THR A 98 -5.73 -8.57 8.80
CA THR A 98 -6.56 -8.83 9.98
C THR A 98 -8.05 -8.72 9.66
N LEU A 99 -8.87 -9.28 10.55
CA LEU A 99 -10.31 -9.10 10.59
C LEU A 99 -10.65 -8.07 11.67
N VAL A 100 -11.40 -7.05 11.28
CA VAL A 100 -11.95 -6.02 12.16
C VAL A 100 -13.40 -6.40 12.46
N PRO A 101 -13.75 -6.64 13.73
CA PRO A 101 -15.13 -6.94 14.11
C PRO A 101 -16.08 -5.84 13.65
N PRO A 102 -17.32 -6.19 13.25
CA PRO A 102 -18.29 -5.20 12.80
C PRO A 102 -18.58 -4.19 13.91
N ILE A 103 -18.59 -2.91 13.54
CA ILE A 103 -19.09 -1.86 14.42
C ILE A 103 -20.59 -2.09 14.59
N THR A 104 -21.06 -2.12 15.84
CA THR A 104 -22.46 -2.37 16.18
C THR A 104 -23.41 -1.54 15.30
N GLY A 105 -24.32 -2.22 14.60
CA GLY A 105 -25.30 -1.61 13.70
C GLY A 105 -24.91 -1.54 12.21
N HIS A 106 -23.75 -2.05 11.81
CA HIS A 106 -23.27 -2.00 10.42
C HIS A 106 -22.94 -3.37 9.81
N GLY A 107 -23.92 -4.29 9.87
CA GLY A 107 -23.87 -5.59 9.20
C GLY A 107 -23.15 -6.69 9.99
N ASP A 108 -23.44 -7.94 9.65
CA ASP A 108 -23.04 -9.13 10.43
C ASP A 108 -21.70 -9.75 9.97
N ARG A 109 -20.87 -9.02 9.24
CA ARG A 109 -19.62 -9.56 8.66
C ARG A 109 -18.42 -8.68 8.98
N ASP A 110 -17.39 -9.30 9.55
CA ASP A 110 -16.08 -8.70 9.79
C ASP A 110 -15.53 -7.99 8.54
N ASP A 111 -14.88 -6.85 8.74
CA ASP A 111 -14.14 -6.13 7.71
C ASP A 111 -12.71 -6.66 7.63
N GLU A 112 -12.20 -6.84 6.41
CA GLU A 112 -10.78 -7.16 6.21
C GLU A 112 -9.95 -5.88 6.13
N ALA A 113 -8.77 -5.90 6.77
CA ALA A 113 -7.83 -4.79 6.74
C ALA A 113 -6.39 -5.27 6.55
N ILE A 114 -5.60 -4.47 5.84
CA ILE A 114 -4.14 -4.56 5.89
C ILE A 114 -3.64 -3.78 7.10
N VAL A 115 -2.53 -4.24 7.68
CA VAL A 115 -1.94 -3.66 8.90
C VAL A 115 -0.65 -2.91 8.53
N PRO A 116 -0.65 -1.57 8.48
CA PRO A 116 0.59 -0.81 8.27
C PRO A 116 1.50 -0.87 9.51
N CYS A 117 2.77 -0.42 9.40
CA CYS A 117 3.75 -0.57 10.48
C CYS A 117 3.40 0.24 11.75
N ASP A 118 2.52 1.25 11.66
CA ASP A 118 2.01 2.03 12.78
C ASP A 118 0.67 1.51 13.32
N HIS A 119 0.23 0.31 12.88
CA HIS A 119 -1.04 -0.33 13.22
C HIS A 119 -2.30 0.50 12.90
N ASN A 120 -2.17 1.57 12.11
CA ASN A 120 -3.29 2.38 11.66
C ASN A 120 -3.99 1.73 10.46
N LEU A 121 -4.92 0.82 10.74
CA LEU A 121 -5.53 -0.09 9.78
C LEU A 121 -6.07 0.59 8.51
N ILE A 122 -5.93 -0.11 7.38
CA ILE A 122 -6.52 0.25 6.10
C ILE A 122 -7.49 -0.86 5.70
N TYR A 123 -8.78 -0.54 5.74
CA TYR A 123 -9.87 -1.42 5.37
C TYR A 123 -10.49 -1.00 4.03
N GLY A 124 -11.14 -1.95 3.36
CA GLY A 124 -11.90 -1.67 2.15
C GLY A 124 -13.14 -0.81 2.45
N THR A 125 -13.41 0.20 1.62
CA THR A 125 -14.68 0.92 1.71
C THR A 125 -15.80 0.07 1.11
N ARG A 126 -16.75 -0.39 1.92
CA ARG A 126 -18.04 -0.90 1.41
C ARG A 126 -18.92 0.31 1.06
N ASN A 127 -19.34 0.41 -0.22
CA ASN A 127 -20.37 1.36 -0.70
C ASN A 127 -20.24 2.83 -0.27
N GLY A 128 -19.09 3.47 -0.52
CA GLY A 128 -18.99 4.95 -0.46
C GLY A 128 -19.20 5.58 0.92
N MET A 129 -19.22 4.78 1.99
CA MET A 129 -19.31 5.28 3.35
C MET A 129 -17.90 5.63 3.85
N ALA A 130 -17.71 6.88 4.28
CA ALA A 130 -16.42 7.34 4.79
C ALA A 130 -16.03 6.55 6.06
N PRO A 131 -14.73 6.26 6.27
CA PRO A 131 -14.26 5.61 7.48
C PRO A 131 -14.58 6.47 8.72
N THR A 132 -15.56 6.05 9.53
CA THR A 132 -15.78 6.63 10.86
C THR A 132 -14.67 6.19 11.81
N ARG A 133 -13.80 7.15 12.14
CA ARG A 133 -12.87 7.23 13.28
C ARG A 133 -12.86 6.00 14.19
N LEU A 134 -11.77 5.23 14.19
CA LEU A 134 -11.54 4.21 15.22
C LEU A 134 -11.36 4.89 16.57
N VAL A 135 -12.21 4.52 17.52
CA VAL A 135 -11.96 4.70 18.95
C VAL A 135 -10.81 3.73 19.27
N ALA A 136 -9.68 4.28 19.67
CA ALA A 136 -8.64 3.52 20.33
C ALA A 136 -9.15 3.24 21.76
N ASP A 137 -9.64 2.03 22.00
CA ASP A 137 -9.83 1.55 23.37
C ASP A 137 -8.48 1.08 23.91
N LYS A 138 -8.22 1.52 25.15
CA LYS A 138 -6.99 1.37 25.94
C LYS A 138 -6.69 -0.06 26.34
#